data_AF-A0A8C2FFC6-F1
#
_entry.id   AF-A0A8C2FFC6-F1
#
_cell.length_a   1.000
_cell.length_b   1.000
_cell.length_c   1.000
_cell.angle_alpha   90.00
_cell.angle_beta   90.00
_cell.angle_gamma   90.00
#
_symmetry.space_group_name_H-M   'P 1'
#
loop_
_entity.id
_entity.type
_entity.pdbx_description
1 polymer ?
#
loop_
_entity_poly.entity_id
_entity_poly.type
_entity_poly.pdbx_seq_one_letter_code
_entity_poly.pdbx_strand_id
1 'polypeptide(L)'
;MCLDYDGNLLDACIIVLLAALKNAQLPEVTINKETDLAEADIQKKQPLKINRLPVGSSFAVFDDSIIIVDPTAEEESLSTALLTVVTDKEDRLCAVHKPG
;
A
#
# COMPACT_ATOMS: atom_id res chain seq x y z
N MET A 1 -3.69 -8.55 -5.90
CA MET A 1 -4.76 -9.54 -6.14
C MET A 1 -5.04 -10.21 -4.81
N CYS A 2 -6.29 -10.17 -4.34
CA CYS A 2 -6.70 -10.88 -3.12
C CYS A 2 -6.86 -12.36 -3.48
N LEU A 3 -6.15 -13.24 -2.78
CA LEU A 3 -6.25 -14.70 -3.00
C LEU A 3 -7.21 -15.35 -2.02
N ASP A 4 -7.19 -14.86 -0.78
CA ASP A 4 -8.05 -15.28 0.31
C ASP A 4 -8.42 -14.04 1.12
N TYR A 5 -9.69 -13.91 1.50
CA TYR A 5 -10.21 -12.74 2.19
C TYR A 5 -10.74 -13.15 3.56
N ASP A 6 -10.01 -12.72 4.59
CA ASP A 6 -10.36 -12.91 5.99
C ASP A 6 -10.24 -11.58 6.77
N GLY A 7 -10.67 -10.48 6.13
CA GLY A 7 -10.62 -9.14 6.72
C GLY A 7 -9.31 -8.37 6.46
N ASN A 8 -9.30 -7.13 6.95
CA ASN A 8 -8.22 -6.12 6.86
C ASN A 8 -7.51 -6.06 5.49
N LEU A 9 -8.28 -6.14 4.41
CA LEU A 9 -7.74 -6.24 3.05
C LEU A 9 -6.95 -4.98 2.64
N LEU A 10 -7.34 -3.81 3.14
CA LEU A 10 -6.72 -2.55 2.75
C LEU A 10 -5.29 -2.45 3.28
N ASP A 11 -5.05 -2.81 4.54
CA ASP A 11 -3.71 -2.80 5.13
C ASP A 11 -2.80 -3.82 4.42
N ALA A 12 -3.32 -5.04 4.18
CA ALA A 12 -2.62 -6.07 3.43
C ALA A 12 -2.23 -5.57 2.02
N CYS A 13 -3.13 -4.87 1.33
CA CYS A 13 -2.86 -4.28 0.02
C CYS A 13 -1.76 -3.21 0.07
N ILE A 14 -1.75 -2.35 1.08
CA ILE A 14 -0.71 -1.32 1.27
C ILE A 14 0.66 -1.97 1.47
N ILE A 15 0.74 -3.00 2.31
CA ILE A 15 1.98 -3.74 2.58
C ILE A 15 2.49 -4.40 1.31
N VAL A 16 1.63 -5.14 0.60
CA VAL A 16 1.99 -5.84 -0.64
C VAL A 16 2.42 -4.86 -1.72
N LEU A 17 1.72 -3.73 -1.87
CA LEU A 17 2.08 -2.69 -2.84
C LEU A 17 3.48 -2.15 -2.56
N LEU A 18 3.80 -1.83 -1.31
CA LEU A 18 5.11 -1.30 -0.95
C LEU A 18 6.22 -2.33 -1.10
N ALA A 19 5.96 -3.58 -0.74
CA ALA A 19 6.89 -4.68 -0.97
C ALA A 19 7.16 -4.87 -2.47
N ALA A 20 6.12 -4.83 -3.30
CA ALA A 20 6.24 -4.95 -4.75
C ALA A 20 7.04 -3.79 -5.35
N LEU A 21 6.76 -2.55 -4.95
CA LEU A 21 7.49 -1.37 -5.42
C LEU A 21 8.96 -1.42 -4.97
N LYS A 22 9.25 -1.86 -3.75
CA LYS A 22 10.63 -2.02 -3.25
C LYS A 22 11.40 -3.09 -4.01
N ASN A 23 10.71 -4.15 -4.42
CA ASN A 23 11.30 -5.25 -5.18
C ASN A 23 11.40 -4.93 -6.69
N ALA A 24 10.67 -3.92 -7.18
CA ALA A 24 10.66 -3.55 -8.58
C ALA A 24 12.04 -3.05 -9.03
N GLN A 25 12.49 -3.57 -10.18
CA GLN A 25 13.74 -3.19 -10.82
C GLN A 25 13.46 -2.62 -12.20
N LEU A 26 14.02 -1.44 -12.48
CA LEU A 26 13.90 -0.76 -13.77
C LEU A 26 15.18 -0.96 -14.59
N PRO A 27 15.08 -1.19 -15.91
CA PRO A 27 16.25 -1.15 -16.79
C PRO A 27 16.83 0.25 -16.85
N GLU A 28 18.13 0.36 -17.07
CA GLU A 28 18.77 1.62 -17.40
C GLU A 28 18.33 2.07 -18.80
N VAL A 29 17.94 3.34 -18.93
CA VAL A 29 17.49 3.90 -20.22
C VAL A 29 18.39 5.08 -20.58
N THR A 30 18.95 5.03 -21.78
CA THR A 30 19.75 6.10 -22.36
C THR A 30 19.08 6.62 -23.63
N ILE A 31 19.29 7.90 -23.94
CA ILE A 31 18.85 8.46 -25.22
C ILE A 31 20.03 8.40 -26.18
N ASN A 32 19.85 7.71 -27.30
CA ASN A 32 20.82 7.70 -28.38
C ASN A 32 20.78 9.05 -29.10
N LYS A 33 21.88 9.80 -29.04
CA LYS A 33 21.97 11.17 -29.58
C LYS A 33 21.96 11.25 -31.10
N GLU A 34 22.18 10.13 -31.79
CA GLU A 34 22.17 10.09 -33.26
C GLU A 34 20.78 9.77 -33.81
N THR A 35 20.00 8.97 -33.08
CA THR A 35 18.66 8.54 -33.49
C THR A 35 17.54 9.24 -32.75
N ASP A 36 17.85 9.97 -31.66
CA ASP A 36 16.90 10.54 -30.69
C ASP A 36 15.91 9.51 -30.11
N LEU A 37 16.30 8.23 -30.11
CA LEU A 37 15.50 7.14 -29.55
C LEU A 37 16.00 6.72 -28.16
N ALA A 38 15.06 6.25 -27.33
CA ALA A 38 15.37 5.67 -26.03
C ALA A 38 15.78 4.20 -26.19
N GLU A 39 16.97 3.86 -25.68
CA GLU A 39 17.51 2.50 -25.64
C GLU A 39 17.52 2.00 -24.19
N ALA A 40 16.91 0.85 -23.94
CA ALA A 40 16.84 0.24 -22.62
C ALA A 40 17.83 -0.93 -22.51
N ASP A 41 18.74 -0.86 -21.55
CA ASP A 41 19.66 -1.96 -21.22
C ASP A 41 19.00 -2.89 -20.19
N ILE A 42 18.52 -4.04 -20.66
CA ILE A 42 17.81 -5.03 -19.82
C ILE A 42 18.77 -5.74 -18.85
N GLN A 43 20.07 -5.73 -19.13
CA GLN A 43 21.09 -6.35 -18.26
C GLN A 43 21.40 -5.47 -17.05
N LYS A 44 21.31 -4.14 -17.22
CA LYS A 44 21.52 -3.18 -16.15
C LYS A 44 20.21 -2.79 -15.49
N LYS A 45 19.99 -3.34 -14.31
CA LYS A 45 18.78 -3.09 -13.51
C LYS A 45 19.10 -2.28 -12.27
N GLN A 46 18.26 -1.29 -12.00
CA GLN A 46 18.33 -0.45 -10.82
C GLN A 46 17.01 -0.51 -10.03
N PRO A 47 17.07 -0.57 -8.68
CA PRO A 47 15.86 -0.60 -7.87
C PRO A 47 15.08 0.71 -7.98
N LEU A 48 13.76 0.64 -7.87
CA LEU A 48 12.92 1.82 -7.82
C LEU A 48 13.21 2.63 -6.54
N LYS A 49 13.46 3.94 -6.69
CA LYS A 49 13.68 4.84 -5.55
C LYS A 49 12.34 5.24 -4.92
N ILE A 50 12.11 4.78 -3.69
CA ILE A 50 10.91 5.10 -2.91
C ILE A 50 11.29 6.03 -1.77
N ASN A 51 10.68 7.21 -1.71
CA ASN A 51 11.03 8.24 -0.74
C ASN A 51 10.27 8.11 0.60
N ARG A 52 9.07 7.52 0.58
CA ARG A 52 8.19 7.38 1.75
C ARG A 52 7.57 5.99 1.79
N LEU A 53 7.32 5.50 3.00
CA LEU A 53 6.74 4.18 3.27
C LEU A 53 5.52 4.38 4.16
N PRO A 54 4.35 4.69 3.56
CA PRO A 54 3.11 4.77 4.30
C PRO A 54 2.71 3.38 4.85
N VAL A 55 2.03 3.31 5.97
CA VAL A 55 1.45 2.08 6.53
C VAL A 55 -0.01 2.35 6.85
N GLY A 56 -0.88 1.40 6.49
CA GLY A 56 -2.29 1.43 6.86
C GLY A 56 -2.51 0.77 8.22
N SER A 57 -3.48 1.28 8.96
CA SER A 57 -4.02 0.63 10.16
C SER A 57 -5.53 0.74 10.11
N SER A 58 -6.20 -0.40 10.01
CA SER A 58 -7.65 -0.50 9.96
C SER A 58 -8.26 -0.88 11.30
N PHE A 59 -9.42 -0.30 11.56
CA PHE A 59 -10.15 -0.35 12.81
C PHE A 59 -11.62 -0.67 12.52
N ALA A 60 -12.19 -1.59 13.29
CA ALA A 60 -13.62 -1.88 13.31
C ALA A 60 -14.22 -1.35 14.62
N VAL A 61 -15.34 -0.64 14.49
CA VAL A 61 -16.05 0.01 15.60
C VAL A 61 -17.35 -0.73 15.87
N PHE A 62 -17.60 -1.06 17.14
CA PHE A 62 -18.81 -1.73 17.62
C PHE A 62 -19.50 -0.86 18.66
N ASP A 63 -20.81 -0.67 18.48
CA ASP A 63 -21.69 0.01 19.44
C ASP A 63 -21.12 1.36 19.93
N ASP A 64 -20.46 2.11 19.02
CA ASP A 64 -19.82 3.41 19.23
C ASP A 64 -18.83 3.51 20.42
N SER A 65 -18.44 2.38 21.00
CA SER A 65 -17.70 2.34 22.27
C SER A 65 -16.53 1.37 22.27
N ILE A 66 -16.56 0.35 21.42
CA ILE A 66 -15.52 -0.65 21.30
C ILE A 66 -14.86 -0.50 19.94
N ILE A 67 -13.52 -0.43 19.93
CA ILE A 67 -12.71 -0.38 18.73
C ILE A 67 -11.76 -1.56 18.76
N ILE A 68 -11.78 -2.37 17.70
CA ILE A 68 -10.80 -3.43 17.45
C ILE A 68 -9.94 -3.08 16.25
N VAL A 69 -8.71 -3.59 16.26
CA VAL A 69 -7.67 -3.34 15.26
C VAL A 69 -7.45 -4.63 14.49
N ASP A 70 -7.13 -4.54 13.20
CA ASP A 70 -6.90 -5.70 12.33
C ASP A 70 -8.12 -6.64 12.27
N PRO A 71 -9.30 -6.13 11.86
CA PRO A 71 -10.53 -6.89 11.95
C PRO A 71 -10.55 -8.04 10.92
N THR A 72 -11.00 -9.19 11.38
CA THR A 72 -11.32 -10.36 10.55
C THR A 72 -12.57 -10.09 9.70
N ALA A 73 -12.83 -10.94 8.70
CA ALA A 73 -14.03 -10.79 7.86
C ALA A 73 -15.34 -10.84 8.69
N GLU A 74 -15.37 -11.65 9.75
CA GLU A 74 -16.52 -11.72 10.66
C GLU A 74 -16.68 -10.41 11.45
N GLU A 75 -15.59 -9.89 12.02
CA GLU A 75 -15.60 -8.63 12.77
C GLU A 75 -15.97 -7.44 11.87
N GLU A 76 -15.45 -7.37 10.65
CA GLU A 76 -15.84 -6.35 9.67
C GLU A 76 -17.35 -6.40 9.39
N SER A 77 -17.92 -7.59 9.22
CA SER A 77 -19.34 -7.79 8.89
C SER A 77 -20.30 -7.41 10.01
N LEU A 78 -19.86 -7.53 11.26
CA LEU A 78 -20.64 -7.23 12.46
C LEU A 78 -20.40 -5.81 12.98
N SER A 79 -19.37 -5.13 12.49
CA SER A 79 -19.03 -3.78 12.90
C SER A 79 -20.05 -2.74 12.44
N THR A 80 -20.21 -1.68 13.23
CA THR A 80 -21.03 -0.52 12.89
C THR A 80 -20.31 0.43 11.93
N ALA A 81 -18.99 0.49 12.01
CA ALA A 81 -18.17 1.30 11.13
C ALA A 81 -16.75 0.75 10.98
N LEU A 82 -16.16 1.00 9.82
CA LEU A 82 -14.75 0.78 9.55
C LEU A 82 -14.03 2.11 9.42
N LEU A 83 -12.78 2.14 9.85
CA LEU A 83 -11.88 3.29 9.73
C LEU A 83 -10.49 2.78 9.38
N THR A 84 -9.86 3.33 8.35
CA THR A 84 -8.45 3.08 8.05
C THR A 84 -7.68 4.39 8.11
N VAL A 85 -6.57 4.37 8.84
CA VAL A 85 -5.64 5.49 8.97
C VAL A 85 -4.33 5.11 8.32
N VAL A 86 -3.80 5.98 7.46
CA VAL A 86 -2.52 5.76 6.79
C VAL A 86 -1.52 6.81 7.25
N THR A 87 -0.41 6.38 7.83
CA THR A 87 0.68 7.26 8.30
C THR A 87 2.00 6.90 7.64
N ASP A 88 2.96 7.81 7.60
CA ASP A 88 4.34 7.50 7.21
C ASP A 88 5.27 7.35 8.42
N LYS A 89 6.53 7.00 8.15
CA LYS A 89 7.60 6.84 9.16
C LYS A 89 7.94 8.11 9.97
N GLU A 90 7.42 9.28 9.58
CA GLU A 90 7.60 10.56 10.27
C GLU A 90 6.33 10.95 11.04
N ASP A 91 5.46 9.97 11.31
CA ASP A 91 4.15 10.11 11.96
C ASP A 91 3.22 11.10 11.24
N ARG A 92 3.45 11.36 9.95
CA ARG A 92 2.59 12.24 9.17
C ARG A 92 1.38 11.47 8.66
N LEU A 93 0.21 12.06 8.87
CA LEU A 93 -1.03 11.58 8.30
C LEU A 93 -0.99 11.68 6.77
N CYS A 94 -1.08 10.54 6.10
CA CYS A 94 -1.12 10.44 4.64
C CYS A 94 -2.56 10.38 4.12
N ALA A 95 -3.42 9.60 4.78
CA ALA A 95 -4.83 9.47 4.43
C ALA A 95 -5.66 8.96 5.61
N VAL A 96 -6.96 9.27 5.58
CA VAL A 96 -7.98 8.65 6.44
C VAL A 96 -9.12 8.21 5.55
N HIS A 97 -9.57 6.97 5.73
CA HIS A 97 -10.72 6.43 5.04
C HIS A 97 -11.74 5.95 6.07
N LYS A 98 -12.89 6.62 6.12
CA LYS A 98 -14.06 6.18 6.87
C LYS A 98 -15.22 6.02 5.89
N PRO A 99 -15.54 4.81 5.42
CA PRO A 99 -16.79 4.59 4.68
C PRO A 99 -17.98 4.98 5.56
N GLY A 100 -18.96 5.63 4.92
CA GLY A 100 -20.14 6.21 5.56
C GLY A 100 -21.08 5.14 6.06
#